data_AF-A0A520DZ77-F1
#
_entry.id   AF-A0A520DZ77-F1
#
_cell.length_a   1.000
_cell.length_b   1.000
_cell.length_c   1.000
_cell.angle_alpha   90.00
_cell.angle_beta   90.00
_cell.angle_gamma   90.00
#
_symmetry.space_group_name_H-M   'P 1'
#
loop_
_entity.id
_entity.type
_entity.pdbx_description
1 polymer ?
#
loop_
_entity_poly.entity_id
_entity_poly.type
_entity_poly.pdbx_seq_one_letter_code
_entity_poly.pdbx_strand_id
1 'polypeptide(L)' 'MNEAIAAADTAWILAAFTAVSLMVPGLALFYGGMVSVRSTLNMAMMTFGAFAVVGILWIVFGYSAVLG' A
#
# COMPACT_ATOMS: atom_id res chain seq x y z
N MET A 1 -16.60 -28.24 1.47
CA MET A 1 -15.81 -27.78 2.64
C MET A 1 -14.53 -27.07 2.19
N ASN A 2 -13.70 -27.69 1.35
CA ASN A 2 -12.45 -27.06 0.85
C ASN A 2 -12.67 -25.76 0.08
N GLU A 3 -13.69 -25.67 -0.77
CA GLU A 3 -14.01 -24.42 -1.50
C GLU A 3 -14.43 -23.28 -0.57
N ALA A 4 -15.18 -23.60 0.49
CA ALA A 4 -15.60 -22.61 1.48
C ALA A 4 -14.40 -22.07 2.28
N ILE A 5 -13.44 -22.93 2.62
CA ILE A 5 -12.19 -22.54 3.29
C ILE A 5 -11.35 -21.64 2.37
N ALA A 6 -11.14 -22.05 1.12
CA ALA A 6 -10.37 -21.26 0.14
C ALA A 6 -10.98 -19.86 -0.10
N ALA A 7 -12.31 -19.77 -0.15
CA ALA A 7 -13.01 -18.50 -0.26
C ALA A 7 -12.81 -17.62 0.98
N ALA A 8 -12.87 -18.20 2.19
CA ALA A 8 -12.62 -17.49 3.44
C ALA A 8 -11.18 -16.98 3.54
N ASP A 9 -10.19 -17.80 3.17
CA ASP A 9 -8.77 -17.42 3.16
C ASP A 9 -8.52 -16.25 2.20
N THR A 10 -9.11 -16.30 1.01
CA THR A 10 -9.02 -15.21 0.02
C THR A 10 -9.64 -13.92 0.57
N ALA A 11 -10.83 -14.01 1.17
CA ALA A 11 -11.49 -12.85 1.78
C ALA A 11 -10.63 -12.24 2.90
N TRP A 12 -10.02 -13.07 3.73
CA TRP A 12 -9.13 -12.62 4.80
C TRP A 12 -7.88 -11.90 4.27
N ILE A 13 -7.22 -12.46 3.25
CA ILE A 13 -6.04 -11.83 2.64
C ILE A 13 -6.39 -10.49 1.98
N LEU A 14 -7.55 -10.36 1.33
CA LEU A 14 -8.01 -9.09 0.76
C LEU A 14 -8.33 -8.05 1.83
N ALA A 15 -8.93 -8.47 2.95
CA ALA A 15 -9.17 -7.61 4.10
C ALA A 15 -7.84 -7.11 4.72
N ALA A 16 -6.88 -8.02 4.90
CA ALA A 16 -5.54 -7.69 5.40
C ALA A 16 -4.79 -6.73 4.45
N PHE A 17 -4.84 -6.97 3.14
CA PHE A 17 -4.27 -6.07 2.13
C PHE A 17 -4.87 -4.67 2.23
N THR A 18 -6.19 -4.57 2.40
CA THR A 18 -6.88 -3.28 2.56
C THR A 18 -6.40 -2.57 3.83
N ALA A 19 -6.29 -3.27 4.95
CA ALA A 19 -5.77 -2.71 6.20
C ALA A 19 -4.32 -2.18 6.06
N VAL A 20 -3.45 -2.90 5.36
CA VAL A 20 -2.08 -2.45 5.07
C VAL A 20 -2.08 -1.25 4.13
N SER A 21 -2.97 -1.21 3.13
CA SER A 21 -3.06 -0.07 2.20
C SER A 21 -3.40 1.25 2.89
N LEU A 22 -4.13 1.20 4.02
CA LEU A 22 -4.40 2.37 4.87
C LEU A 22 -3.15 2.96 5.54
N MET A 23 -2.03 2.23 5.58
CA MET A 23 -0.76 2.79 6.07
C MET A 23 -0.25 3.91 5.16
N VAL A 24 -0.49 3.85 3.84
CA VAL A 24 -0.02 4.88 2.88
C VAL A 24 -0.58 6.27 3.21
N PRO A 25 -1.91 6.48 3.35
CA PRO A 25 -2.43 7.75 3.81
C PRO A 25 -2.00 8.05 5.26
N GLY A 26 -1.83 7.03 6.12
CA GLY A 26 -1.27 7.20 7.46
C GLY A 26 0.12 7.86 7.45
N LEU A 27 1.03 7.40 6.57
CA LEU A 27 2.36 7.99 6.38
C LEU A 27 2.27 9.40 5.79
N ALA A 28 1.38 9.62 4.82
CA ALA A 28 1.18 10.95 4.23
C ALA A 28 0.75 11.98 5.28
N LEU A 29 -0.16 11.61 6.19
CA LEU A 29 -0.59 12.47 7.30
C LEU A 29 0.50 12.64 8.35
N PHE A 30 1.16 11.56 8.75
CA PHE A 30 2.20 11.59 9.77
C PHE A 30 3.41 12.43 9.35
N TYR A 31 3.99 12.14 8.19
CA TYR A 31 5.12 12.91 7.67
C TYR A 31 4.70 14.30 7.18
N GLY A 32 3.49 14.45 6.65
CA GLY A 32 2.91 15.74 6.29
C GLY A 32 2.76 16.68 7.49
N GLY A 33 2.50 16.16 8.69
CA GLY A 33 2.42 16.91 9.95
C GLY A 33 3.77 17.27 10.57
N MET A 34 4.87 16.62 10.15
CA MET A 34 6.24 16.93 10.59
C MET A 34 6.91 18.02 9.76
N VAL A 35 6.37 18.33 8.57
CA VAL A 35 6.89 19.38 7.69
C VAL A 35 6.08 20.67 7.82
N SER A 36 6.62 21.78 7.29
CA SER A 36 5.88 23.05 7.26
C SER A 36 4.59 22.93 6.46
N VAL A 37 3.56 23.68 6.84
CA VAL A 37 2.24 23.70 6.17
C VAL A 37 2.37 23.95 4.66
N ARG A 38 3.33 24.79 4.25
CA ARG A 38 3.61 25.07 2.83
C ARG A 38 4.11 23.85 2.06
N SER A 39 4.72 22.89 2.75
CA SER A 39 5.36 21.70 2.19
C SER A 39 4.54 20.41 2.41
N THR A 40 3.49 20.46 3.23
CA THR A 40 2.63 19.30 3.53
C THR A 40 2.03 18.67 2.27
N LEU A 41 1.55 19.49 1.33
CA LEU A 41 1.02 18.98 0.05
C LEU A 41 2.10 18.24 -0.74
N ASN A 42 3.31 18.81 -0.83
CA ASN A 42 4.42 18.17 -1.53
C ASN A 42 4.79 16.82 -0.88
N MET A 43 4.82 16.76 0.45
CA MET A 43 5.08 15.51 1.18
C MET A 43 4.00 14.46 0.90
N ALA A 44 2.72 14.83 0.90
CA ALA A 44 1.64 13.91 0.55
C ALA A 44 1.77 13.39 -0.89
N MET A 45 2.08 14.29 -1.85
CA MET A 45 2.31 13.93 -3.25
C MET A 45 3.49 12.97 -3.42
N MET A 46 4.57 13.17 -2.68
CA MET A 46 5.71 12.25 -2.68
C MET A 46 5.32 10.87 -2.15
N THR A 47 4.55 10.79 -1.06
CA THR A 47 4.10 9.50 -0.50
C THR A 47 3.20 8.73 -1.45
N PHE A 48 2.18 9.37 -2.04
CA PHE A 48 1.30 8.70 -3.00
C PHE A 48 2.01 8.40 -4.34
N GLY A 49 2.89 9.29 -4.78
CA GLY A 49 3.72 9.06 -5.96
C GLY A 49 4.63 7.86 -5.80
N ALA A 50 5.30 7.73 -4.65
CA ALA A 50 6.11 6.57 -4.32
C ALA A 50 5.27 5.28 -4.30
N PHE A 51 4.08 5.31 -3.70
CA PHE A 51 3.18 4.16 -3.69
C PHE A 51 2.77 3.71 -5.11
N ALA A 52 2.45 4.65 -6.00
CA ALA A 52 2.12 4.34 -7.39
C ALA A 52 3.30 3.72 -8.15
N VAL A 53 4.50 4.29 -8.02
CA VAL A 53 5.71 3.78 -8.66
C VAL A 53 6.04 2.37 -8.16
N VAL A 54 6.03 2.17 -6.84
CA VAL A 54 6.29 0.85 -6.23
C VAL A 54 5.22 -0.17 -6.65
N GLY A 55 3.95 0.23 -6.74
CA GLY A 55 2.87 -0.63 -7.22
C GLY A 55 3.11 -1.15 -8.65
N ILE A 56 3.56 -0.28 -9.56
CA ILE A 56 3.93 -0.67 -10.93
C ILE A 56 5.15 -1.61 -10.90
N LEU A 57 6.21 -1.24 -10.18
CA LEU A 57 7.43 -2.05 -10.08
C LEU A 57 7.14 -3.43 -9.49
N TRP A 58 6.22 -3.53 -8.54
CA TRP A 58 5.81 -4.79 -7.94
C TRP A 58 5.17 -5.74 -8.96
N ILE A 59 4.29 -5.23 -9.82
CA ILE A 59 3.62 -6.01 -10.87
C ILE A 59 4.61 -6.44 -11.95
N VAL A 60 5.50 -5.53 -12.38
CA VAL A 60 6.42 -5.77 -13.52
C VAL A 60 7.59 -6.67 -13.13
N PHE A 61 8.12 -6.55 -11.92
CA PHE A 61 9.36 -7.21 -11.50
C PHE A 61 9.33 -7.74 -10.08
N GLY A 62 8.82 -6.96 -9.12
CA GLY A 62 8.95 -7.26 -7.68
C GLY A 62 8.35 -8.59 -7.26
N TYR A 63 7.17 -8.95 -7.80
CA TYR A 63 6.54 -10.24 -7.50
C TYR A 63 7.45 -11.41 -7.91
N SER A 64 7.96 -11.42 -9.14
CA SER A 64 8.82 -12.48 -9.64
C SER A 64 10.17 -12.52 -8.91
N ALA A 65 10.72 -11.39 -8.52
CA ALA A 65 12.00 -11.33 -7.83
C ALA A 65 11.95 -11.87 -6.38
N VAL A 66 10.78 -11.82 -5.73
CA VAL A 66 10.63 -12.21 -4.32
C VAL A 66 9.93 -13.56 -4.17
N LEU A 67 8.92 -13.83 -5.00
CA LEU A 67 8.01 -14.98 -4.87
C LEU A 67 7.99 -15.88 -6.11
N GLY A 68 8.63 -15.46 -7.21
CA GLY A 68 8.65 -16.18 -8.49
C GLY A 68 9.71 -17.25 -8.58
#